data_AF-A0A435SAB1-F1
#
_entry.id   AF-A0A435SAB1-F1
#
_cell.length_a   1.000
_cell.length_b   1.000
_cell.length_c   1.000
_cell.angle_alpha   90.00
_cell.angle_beta   90.00
_cell.angle_gamma   90.00
#
_symmetry.space_group_name_H-M   'P 1'
#
loop_
_entity.id
_entity.type
_entity.pdbx_description
1 polymer ?
#
loop_
_entity_poly.entity_id
_entity_poly.type
_entity_poly.pdbx_seq_one_letter_code
_entity_poly.pdbx_strand_id
1 'polypeptide(L)'
;TDLGFMESVRSVNRSALERRVASLTKRRSIKADNQAAWLLRAVACMDLTTLNSNDTEERVRRLCAKAINPFRRDIVEGLGISGEIIRPAAVCVYHPFVATAVDAVRGTGIHVAAVSTAFPHGLAPLSTRLQEIEASVRDGADEIDVVIPRGLVFGATWREV
;
A
#
# COMPACT_ATOMS: atom_id res chain seq x y z
N THR A 1 24.88 13.74 -17.07
CA THR A 1 23.90 12.87 -16.36
C THR A 1 23.28 13.72 -15.27
N ASP A 2 22.00 14.02 -15.40
CA ASP A 2 21.27 15.07 -14.67
C ASP A 2 20.96 14.68 -13.21
N LEU A 3 21.99 14.66 -12.37
CA LEU A 3 21.88 14.46 -10.91
C LEU A 3 21.76 15.79 -10.16
N GLY A 4 21.84 16.93 -10.86
CA GLY A 4 21.69 18.26 -10.26
C GLY A 4 20.32 18.43 -9.61
N PHE A 5 19.27 17.82 -10.18
CA PHE A 5 17.98 17.73 -9.53
C PHE A 5 18.06 16.98 -8.18
N MET A 6 18.58 15.75 -8.15
CA MET A 6 18.67 14.97 -6.90
C MET A 6 19.56 15.63 -5.83
N GLU A 7 20.67 16.25 -6.22
CA GLU A 7 21.51 17.02 -5.31
C GLU A 7 20.82 18.29 -4.79
N SER A 8 20.00 18.94 -5.62
CA SER A 8 19.19 20.09 -5.20
C SER A 8 18.09 19.72 -4.21
N VAL A 9 17.59 18.47 -4.23
CA VAL A 9 16.64 17.95 -3.22
C VAL A 9 17.35 17.47 -1.95
N ARG A 10 18.68 17.27 -2.00
CA ARG A 10 19.50 16.76 -0.89
C ARG A 10 19.55 17.75 0.28
N SER A 11 19.54 19.05 -0.01
CA SER A 11 19.31 20.07 1.01
C SER A 11 17.82 20.17 1.31
N VAL A 12 17.33 19.30 2.18
CA VAL A 12 16.01 19.50 2.78
C VAL A 12 16.04 20.85 3.51
N ASN A 13 15.32 21.83 2.97
CA ASN A 13 15.20 23.14 3.60
C ASN A 13 14.43 22.97 4.92
N ARG A 14 15.18 22.72 6.00
CA ARG A 14 14.63 22.42 7.32
C ARG A 14 13.61 23.48 7.75
N SER A 15 13.92 24.75 7.57
CA SER A 15 13.00 25.85 7.92
C SER A 15 11.71 25.84 7.09
N ALA A 16 11.77 25.49 5.80
CA ALA A 16 10.57 25.33 4.98
C ALA A 16 9.75 24.10 5.39
N LEU A 17 10.42 22.98 5.70
CA LEU A 17 9.77 21.77 6.24
C LEU A 17 9.07 22.06 7.56
N GLU A 18 9.77 22.66 8.52
CA GLU A 18 9.23 23.03 9.84
C GLU A 18 8.03 23.98 9.71
N ARG A 19 8.11 25.01 8.84
CA ARG A 19 6.96 25.89 8.55
C ARG A 19 5.78 25.12 7.95
N ARG A 20 6.04 24.19 7.02
CA ARG A 20 5.00 23.36 6.40
C ARG A 20 4.35 22.46 7.45
N VAL A 21 5.13 21.76 8.27
CA VAL A 21 4.65 20.92 9.37
C VAL A 21 3.82 21.73 10.37
N ALA A 22 4.30 22.90 10.80
CA ALA A 22 3.57 23.78 11.71
C ALA A 22 2.25 24.32 11.11
N SER A 23 2.16 24.42 9.78
CA SER A 23 0.90 24.76 9.11
C SER A 23 -0.09 23.59 9.05
N LEU A 24 0.41 22.35 8.93
CA LEU A 24 -0.42 21.14 8.88
C LEU A 24 -1.09 20.88 10.23
N THR A 25 -0.39 21.09 11.35
CA THR A 25 -0.95 20.93 12.70
C THR A 25 -2.01 21.97 13.05
N LYS A 26 -2.03 23.12 12.35
CA LYS A 26 -3.01 24.21 12.53
C LYS A 26 -4.23 24.09 11.62
N ARG A 27 -4.25 23.14 10.67
CA ARG A 27 -5.42 22.96 9.80
C ARG A 27 -6.62 22.50 10.62
N ARG A 28 -7.77 23.10 10.36
CA ARG A 28 -9.02 22.78 11.06
C ARG A 28 -9.41 21.33 10.81
N SER A 29 -9.90 20.67 11.85
CA SER A 29 -10.51 19.35 11.74
C SER A 29 -11.63 19.37 10.69
N ILE A 30 -11.71 18.28 9.94
CA ILE A 30 -12.82 18.00 9.04
C ILE A 30 -14.11 18.03 9.87
N LYS A 31 -15.19 18.64 9.37
CA LYS A 31 -16.43 18.87 10.15
C LYS A 31 -17.54 17.91 9.74
N ALA A 32 -18.25 17.35 10.72
CA ALA A 32 -19.52 16.62 10.57
C ALA A 32 -19.52 15.64 9.37
N ASP A 33 -20.43 15.78 8.42
CA ASP A 33 -20.59 14.86 7.27
C ASP A 33 -19.34 14.78 6.38
N ASN A 34 -18.51 15.83 6.36
CA ASN A 34 -17.23 15.75 5.66
C ASN A 34 -16.34 14.69 6.32
N GLN A 35 -16.42 14.47 7.64
CA GLN A 35 -15.64 13.43 8.31
C GLN A 35 -16.03 12.05 7.78
N ALA A 36 -17.33 11.75 7.67
CA ALA A 36 -17.80 10.49 7.13
C ALA A 36 -17.34 10.29 5.68
N ALA A 37 -17.50 11.31 4.83
CA ALA A 37 -17.04 11.26 3.44
C ALA A 37 -15.50 11.04 3.33
N TRP A 38 -14.71 11.70 4.18
CA TRP A 38 -13.25 11.52 4.21
C TRP A 38 -12.82 10.17 4.77
N LEU A 39 -13.55 9.58 5.71
CA LEU A 39 -13.31 8.22 6.18
C LEU A 39 -13.63 7.18 5.10
N LEU A 40 -14.74 7.36 4.37
CA LEU A 40 -15.07 6.53 3.21
C LEU A 40 -14.00 6.64 2.11
N ARG A 41 -13.52 7.87 1.85
CA ARG A 41 -12.39 8.09 0.93
C ARG A 41 -11.12 7.40 1.42
N ALA A 42 -10.84 7.44 2.72
CA ALA A 42 -9.67 6.77 3.29
C ALA A 42 -9.73 5.26 3.03
N VAL A 43 -10.90 4.62 3.20
CA VAL A 43 -11.09 3.21 2.84
C VAL A 43 -10.81 2.97 1.36
N ALA A 44 -11.27 3.84 0.47
CA ALA A 44 -11.01 3.73 -0.97
C ALA A 44 -9.54 3.90 -1.39
N CYS A 45 -8.71 4.46 -0.50
CA CYS A 45 -7.27 4.63 -0.71
C CYS A 45 -6.43 3.60 0.05
N MET A 46 -7.05 2.58 0.67
CA MET A 46 -6.33 1.56 1.41
C MET A 46 -5.93 0.39 0.52
N ASP A 47 -4.75 -0.15 0.80
CA ASP A 47 -4.43 -1.54 0.53
C ASP A 47 -4.68 -2.32 1.81
N LEU A 48 -5.67 -3.21 1.79
CA LEU A 48 -6.02 -3.98 2.97
C LEU A 48 -5.02 -5.12 3.13
N THR A 49 -4.10 -5.00 4.09
CA THR A 49 -2.90 -5.83 4.19
C THR A 49 -3.01 -6.98 5.19
N THR A 50 -2.44 -8.14 4.84
CA THR A 50 -1.98 -9.13 5.82
C THR A 50 -0.57 -9.60 5.46
N LEU A 51 0.37 -9.40 6.38
CA LEU A 51 1.78 -9.78 6.23
C LEU A 51 2.27 -10.48 7.49
N ASN A 52 1.48 -11.40 8.01
CA ASN A 52 1.86 -12.20 9.18
C ASN A 52 2.67 -13.42 8.73
N SER A 53 3.65 -13.82 9.53
CA SER A 53 4.47 -15.01 9.26
C SER A 53 3.67 -16.32 9.34
N ASN A 54 2.48 -16.30 9.94
CA ASN A 54 1.59 -17.44 10.09
C ASN A 54 0.30 -17.32 9.26
N ASP A 55 0.30 -16.47 8.22
CA ASP A 55 -0.85 -16.40 7.34
C ASP A 55 -1.09 -17.74 6.63
N THR A 56 -2.36 -17.98 6.32
CA THR A 56 -2.83 -19.16 5.59
C THR A 56 -3.71 -18.69 4.45
N GLU A 57 -3.92 -19.53 3.45
CA GLU A 57 -4.86 -19.21 2.35
C GLU A 57 -6.24 -18.80 2.87
N GLU A 58 -6.74 -19.47 3.92
CA GLU A 58 -8.05 -19.16 4.51
C GLU A 58 -8.06 -17.76 5.18
N ARG A 59 -6.97 -17.34 5.82
CA ARG A 59 -6.84 -15.97 6.36
C ARG A 59 -6.83 -14.94 5.22
N VAL A 60 -6.15 -15.24 4.12
CA VAL A 60 -6.12 -14.36 2.94
C VAL A 60 -7.50 -14.29 2.27
N ARG A 61 -8.22 -15.40 2.13
CA ARG A 61 -9.61 -15.40 1.62
C ARG A 61 -10.54 -14.57 2.53
N ARG A 62 -10.37 -14.65 3.86
CA ARG A 62 -11.09 -13.79 4.82
C ARG A 62 -10.76 -12.30 4.66
N LEU A 63 -9.50 -11.96 4.44
CA LEU A 63 -9.06 -10.60 4.13
C LEU A 63 -9.75 -10.08 2.86
N CYS A 64 -9.73 -10.89 1.79
CA CYS A 64 -10.37 -10.56 0.52
C CYS A 64 -11.89 -10.38 0.68
N ALA A 65 -12.56 -11.27 1.40
CA ALA A 65 -13.99 -11.13 1.70
C ALA A 65 -14.32 -9.82 2.45
N LYS A 66 -13.44 -9.42 3.38
CA LYS A 66 -13.54 -8.13 4.09
C LYS A 66 -13.28 -6.95 3.15
N ALA A 67 -12.35 -7.06 2.22
CA ALA A 67 -12.11 -6.01 1.21
C ALA A 67 -13.33 -5.83 0.28
N ILE A 68 -13.99 -6.91 -0.10
CA ILE A 68 -15.20 -6.89 -0.95
C ILE A 68 -16.39 -6.28 -0.20
N ASN A 69 -16.55 -6.59 1.09
CA ASN A 69 -17.65 -6.11 1.94
C ASN A 69 -17.10 -5.45 3.24
N PRO A 70 -16.53 -4.24 3.16
CA PRO A 70 -15.80 -3.64 4.28
C PRO A 70 -16.70 -3.04 5.36
N PHE A 71 -17.97 -2.79 5.06
CA PHE A 71 -18.91 -2.11 5.96
C PHE A 71 -20.04 -3.03 6.40
N ARG A 72 -20.46 -2.87 7.66
CA ARG A 72 -21.70 -3.48 8.16
C ARG A 72 -22.92 -2.82 7.50
N ARG A 73 -24.00 -3.58 7.36
CA ARG A 73 -25.25 -3.13 6.71
C ARG A 73 -25.86 -1.89 7.37
N ASP A 74 -25.86 -1.83 8.70
CA ASP A 74 -26.40 -0.69 9.45
C ASP A 74 -25.62 0.61 9.20
N ILE A 75 -24.31 0.53 8.95
CA ILE A 75 -23.50 1.69 8.57
C ILE A 75 -23.82 2.14 7.14
N VAL A 76 -23.96 1.19 6.21
CA VAL A 76 -24.31 1.48 4.81
C VAL A 76 -25.67 2.18 4.73
N GLU A 77 -26.66 1.66 5.45
CA GLU A 77 -28.01 2.23 5.53
C GLU A 77 -28.00 3.59 6.23
N GLY A 78 -27.33 3.70 7.38
CA GLY A 78 -27.25 4.94 8.15
C GLY A 78 -26.54 6.09 7.42
N LEU A 79 -25.65 5.77 6.46
CA LEU A 79 -24.97 6.75 5.61
C LEU A 79 -25.66 6.97 4.25
N GLY A 80 -26.68 6.17 3.91
CA GLY A 80 -27.40 6.29 2.64
C GLY A 80 -26.57 5.91 1.40
N ILE A 81 -25.58 5.03 1.54
CA ILE A 81 -24.61 4.68 0.48
C ILE A 81 -24.86 3.30 -0.16
N SER A 82 -26.07 2.75 -0.04
CA SER A 82 -26.39 1.39 -0.50
C SER A 82 -26.17 1.14 -2.00
N GLY A 83 -26.11 2.18 -2.82
CA GLY A 83 -25.83 2.09 -4.26
C GLY A 83 -24.36 2.30 -4.64
N GLU A 84 -23.51 2.66 -3.68
CA GLU A 84 -22.11 3.01 -3.92
C GLU A 84 -21.18 1.83 -3.68
N ILE A 85 -20.16 1.68 -4.53
CA ILE A 85 -19.09 0.69 -4.33
C ILE A 85 -17.89 1.40 -3.72
N ILE A 86 -17.77 1.32 -2.40
CA ILE A 86 -16.64 1.90 -1.65
C ILE A 86 -15.88 0.74 -1.00
N ARG A 87 -14.68 0.46 -1.51
CA ARG A 87 -13.84 -0.68 -1.12
C ARG A 87 -12.37 -0.27 -1.12
N PRO A 88 -11.49 -0.98 -0.40
CA PRO A 88 -10.04 -0.87 -0.58
C PRO A 88 -9.63 -0.93 -2.05
N ALA A 89 -8.59 -0.18 -2.41
CA ALA A 89 -8.02 -0.19 -3.76
C ALA A 89 -7.39 -1.56 -4.06
N ALA A 90 -6.64 -2.10 -3.11
CA ALA A 90 -6.04 -3.42 -3.21
C ALA A 90 -6.17 -4.24 -1.92
N VAL A 91 -5.79 -5.52 -2.03
CA VAL A 91 -5.29 -6.31 -0.91
C VAL A 91 -3.78 -6.47 -1.05
N CYS A 92 -3.06 -6.45 0.07
CA CYS A 92 -1.60 -6.63 0.06
C CYS A 92 -1.21 -7.88 0.87
N VAL A 93 -0.49 -8.80 0.24
CA VAL A 93 -0.11 -10.11 0.80
C VAL A 93 1.35 -10.48 0.52
N TYR A 94 1.86 -11.51 1.19
CA TYR A 94 3.12 -12.15 0.80
C TYR A 94 2.97 -12.93 -0.51
N HIS A 95 4.06 -13.01 -1.28
CA HIS A 95 4.12 -13.72 -2.57
C HIS A 95 3.41 -15.09 -2.60
N PRO A 96 3.61 -16.03 -1.64
CA PRO A 96 2.97 -17.34 -1.68
C PRO A 96 1.43 -17.33 -1.71
N PHE A 97 0.81 -16.21 -1.33
CA PHE A 97 -0.64 -16.06 -1.28
C PHE A 97 -1.22 -15.22 -2.43
N VAL A 98 -0.39 -14.74 -3.37
CA VAL A 98 -0.84 -13.91 -4.50
C VAL A 98 -1.91 -14.62 -5.31
N ALA A 99 -1.64 -15.85 -5.77
CA ALA A 99 -2.62 -16.61 -6.55
C ALA A 99 -3.94 -16.82 -5.80
N THR A 100 -3.88 -17.03 -4.47
CA THR A 100 -5.07 -17.15 -3.62
C THR A 100 -5.86 -15.83 -3.54
N ALA A 101 -5.17 -14.70 -3.37
CA ALA A 101 -5.80 -13.39 -3.34
C ALA A 101 -6.45 -13.03 -4.68
N VAL A 102 -5.72 -13.24 -5.79
CA VAL A 102 -6.20 -13.01 -7.17
C VAL A 102 -7.47 -13.80 -7.46
N ASP A 103 -7.48 -15.08 -7.09
CA ASP A 103 -8.68 -15.92 -7.20
C ASP A 103 -9.85 -15.38 -6.38
N ALA A 104 -9.59 -14.99 -5.13
CA ALA A 104 -10.63 -14.54 -4.20
C ALA A 104 -11.26 -13.17 -4.56
N VAL A 105 -10.51 -12.27 -5.20
CA VAL A 105 -11.02 -10.93 -5.59
C VAL A 105 -11.40 -10.83 -7.07
N ARG A 106 -11.36 -11.93 -7.82
CA ARG A 106 -11.64 -11.96 -9.26
C ARG A 106 -12.99 -11.31 -9.59
N GLY A 107 -12.97 -10.37 -10.54
CA GLY A 107 -14.16 -9.66 -11.02
C GLY A 107 -14.72 -8.59 -10.08
N THR A 108 -14.04 -8.32 -8.94
CA THR A 108 -14.52 -7.32 -7.96
C THR A 108 -14.00 -5.91 -8.22
N GLY A 109 -12.94 -5.78 -9.02
CA GLY A 109 -12.21 -4.54 -9.27
C GLY A 109 -11.18 -4.16 -8.20
N ILE A 110 -10.98 -5.00 -7.17
CA ILE A 110 -9.92 -4.82 -6.16
C ILE A 110 -8.61 -5.39 -6.71
N HIS A 111 -7.52 -4.62 -6.62
CA HIS A 111 -6.19 -5.05 -7.05
C HIS A 111 -5.51 -5.99 -6.04
N VAL A 112 -4.48 -6.70 -6.50
CA VAL A 112 -3.62 -7.51 -5.64
C VAL A 112 -2.20 -6.94 -5.65
N ALA A 113 -1.81 -6.34 -4.54
CA ALA A 113 -0.44 -5.96 -4.25
C ALA A 113 0.30 -7.12 -3.57
N ALA A 114 1.58 -7.27 -3.87
CA ALA A 114 2.44 -8.20 -3.17
C ALA A 114 3.67 -7.50 -2.60
N VAL A 115 4.01 -7.79 -1.34
CA VAL A 115 5.39 -7.60 -0.90
C VAL A 115 6.19 -8.80 -1.38
N SER A 116 7.22 -8.51 -2.14
CA SER A 116 8.26 -9.45 -2.55
C SER A 116 9.61 -8.75 -2.34
N THR A 117 10.72 -9.32 -2.79
CA THR A 117 12.06 -8.72 -2.74
C THR A 117 12.76 -8.77 -1.38
N ALA A 118 12.70 -9.91 -0.69
CA ALA A 118 13.28 -10.07 0.65
C ALA A 118 12.71 -9.11 1.70
N PHE A 119 11.42 -8.81 1.60
CA PHE A 119 10.67 -8.10 2.63
C PHE A 119 10.80 -8.81 4.01
N PRO A 120 10.92 -8.07 5.13
CA PRO A 120 10.90 -6.61 5.25
C PRO A 120 12.27 -5.94 5.10
N HIS A 121 13.34 -6.71 4.88
CA HIS A 121 14.71 -6.20 5.01
C HIS A 121 15.31 -5.67 3.71
N GLY A 122 14.94 -6.24 2.55
CA GLY A 122 15.44 -5.81 1.23
C GLY A 122 16.94 -6.06 1.03
N LEU A 123 17.52 -7.05 1.73
CA LEU A 123 18.96 -7.31 1.75
C LEU A 123 19.43 -8.41 0.77
N ALA A 124 18.50 -9.03 0.04
CA ALA A 124 18.87 -10.02 -0.96
C ALA A 124 19.52 -9.35 -2.19
N PRO A 125 20.42 -10.05 -2.90
CA PRO A 125 20.99 -9.58 -4.16
C PRO A 125 19.90 -9.15 -5.16
N LEU A 126 20.19 -8.17 -6.01
CA LEU A 126 19.23 -7.66 -6.99
C LEU A 126 18.63 -8.79 -7.86
N SER A 127 19.45 -9.74 -8.31
CA SER A 127 18.99 -10.86 -9.13
C SER A 127 17.91 -11.71 -8.44
N THR A 128 18.05 -11.96 -7.14
CA THR A 128 17.05 -12.69 -6.36
C THR A 128 15.76 -11.87 -6.23
N ARG A 129 15.89 -10.57 -5.93
CA ARG A 129 14.73 -9.67 -5.83
C ARG A 129 13.96 -9.62 -7.17
N LEU A 130 14.64 -9.51 -8.30
CA LEU A 130 14.01 -9.52 -9.62
C LEU A 130 13.23 -10.82 -9.88
N GLN A 131 13.78 -11.98 -9.52
CA GLN A 131 13.08 -13.26 -9.67
C GLN A 131 11.83 -13.35 -8.79
N GLU A 132 11.87 -12.82 -7.57
CA GLU A 132 10.69 -12.76 -6.69
C GLU A 132 9.58 -11.84 -7.26
N ILE A 133 9.96 -10.72 -7.89
CA ILE A 133 9.03 -9.84 -8.61
C ILE A 133 8.40 -10.61 -9.78
N GLU A 134 9.23 -11.21 -10.64
CA GLU A 134 8.75 -11.96 -11.81
C GLU A 134 7.81 -13.10 -11.43
N ALA A 135 8.08 -13.80 -10.31
CA ALA A 135 7.19 -14.82 -9.78
C ALA A 135 5.86 -14.23 -9.31
N SER A 136 5.87 -13.12 -8.57
CA SER A 136 4.64 -12.47 -8.10
C SER A 136 3.78 -11.95 -9.25
N VAL A 137 4.40 -11.36 -10.27
CA VAL A 137 3.70 -10.91 -11.49
C VAL A 137 3.12 -12.10 -12.24
N ARG A 138 3.85 -13.22 -12.36
CA ARG A 138 3.35 -14.45 -12.99
C ARG A 138 2.11 -15.02 -12.29
N ASP A 139 2.07 -14.92 -10.97
CA ASP A 139 0.93 -15.37 -10.16
C ASP A 139 -0.25 -14.37 -10.17
N GLY A 140 -0.08 -13.22 -10.82
CA GLY A 140 -1.15 -12.27 -11.10
C GLY A 140 -1.21 -11.05 -10.18
N ALA A 141 -0.13 -10.70 -9.47
CA ALA A 141 -0.07 -9.43 -8.75
C ALA A 141 -0.13 -8.24 -9.72
N ASP A 142 -0.96 -7.25 -9.41
CA ASP A 142 -1.06 -5.99 -10.14
C ASP A 142 0.05 -5.00 -9.73
N GLU A 143 0.45 -5.06 -8.46
CA GLU A 143 1.41 -4.13 -7.86
C GLU A 143 2.44 -4.88 -7.01
N ILE A 144 3.67 -4.36 -6.96
CA ILE A 144 4.77 -4.95 -6.20
C ILE A 144 5.43 -3.90 -5.30
N ASP A 145 5.31 -4.11 -4.00
CA ASP A 145 5.91 -3.27 -2.97
C ASP A 145 7.35 -3.74 -2.68
N VAL A 146 8.32 -2.93 -3.10
CA VAL A 146 9.75 -3.23 -2.94
C VAL A 146 10.39 -2.46 -1.80
N VAL A 147 11.31 -3.12 -1.08
CA VAL A 147 12.12 -2.47 -0.06
C VAL A 147 13.44 -2.04 -0.67
N ILE A 148 13.75 -0.74 -0.60
CA ILE A 148 15.04 -0.21 -1.02
C ILE A 148 16.16 -0.68 -0.08
N PRO A 149 17.39 -0.91 -0.58
CA PRO A 149 18.55 -1.22 0.24
C PRO A 149 18.97 0.01 1.07
N ARG A 150 18.37 0.16 2.26
CA ARG A 150 18.54 1.35 3.12
C ARG A 150 19.99 1.66 3.46
N GLY A 151 20.86 0.65 3.53
CA GLY A 151 22.30 0.84 3.73
C GLY A 151 22.95 1.72 2.65
N LEU A 152 22.53 1.57 1.38
CA LEU A 152 23.02 2.41 0.28
C LEU A 152 22.52 3.85 0.40
N VAL A 153 21.29 4.04 0.88
CA VAL A 153 20.74 5.38 1.16
C VAL A 153 21.54 6.07 2.27
N PHE A 154 21.82 5.37 3.38
CA PHE A 154 22.62 5.92 4.47
C PHE A 154 24.09 6.14 4.10
N GLY A 155 24.66 5.32 3.23
CA GLY A 155 25.98 5.49 2.64
C GLY A 155 26.04 6.53 1.52
N ALA A 156 24.90 7.09 1.10
CA ALA A 156 24.76 7.98 -0.04
C ALA A 156 25.30 7.42 -1.37
N THR A 157 25.21 6.10 -1.57
CA THR A 157 25.67 5.37 -2.75
C THR A 157 24.52 5.14 -3.75
N TRP A 158 24.02 6.22 -4.36
CA TRP A 158 22.79 6.21 -5.19
C TRP A 158 22.85 5.44 -6.51
N ARG A 159 24.05 5.09 -6.99
CA ARG A 159 24.24 4.36 -8.26
C ARG A 159 24.35 2.85 -8.07
N GLU A 160 24.49 2.39 -6.84
CA GLU A 160 24.59 0.98 -6.49
C GLU A 160 23.19 0.37 -6.40
N VAL A 161 23.07 -0.92 -6.74
CA VAL A 161 21.80 -1.67 -6.82
C VAL A 161 21.66 -2.76 -5.77
#